data_AF-K2G3D4-F1
#
_entry.id   AF-K2G3D4-F1
#
_cell.length_a   1.000
_cell.length_b   1.000
_cell.length_c   1.000
_cell.angle_alpha   90.00
_cell.angle_beta   90.00
_cell.angle_gamma   90.00
#
_symmetry.space_group_name_H-M   'P 1'
#
loop_
_entity.id
_entity.type
_entity.pdbx_description
1 polymer ?
#
loop_
_entity_poly.entity_id
_entity_poly.type
_entity_poly.pdbx_seq_one_letter_code
_entity_poly.pdbx_strand_id
1 'polypeptide(L)'
;MIFHQSGGCCDNSAANCFLPGELTIGAGDVHLGDIGGVPFYMSRSQYAYWKHTQLIIDVVDGHGGTFSLEGPEGKAFHTRSRLFSDAEWAELEASGSV
;
A
#
# COMPACT_ATOMS: atom_id res chain seq x y z
N MET A 1 -11.64 -5.82 -5.75
CA MET A 1 -10.27 -5.35 -6.02
C MET A 1 -9.52 -5.34 -4.72
N ILE A 2 -8.19 -5.35 -4.77
CA ILE A 2 -7.33 -5.16 -3.60
C ILE A 2 -6.13 -4.31 -4.01
N PHE A 3 -5.57 -3.56 -3.06
CA PHE A 3 -4.26 -2.96 -3.20
C PHE A 3 -3.22 -3.73 -2.40
N HIS A 4 -2.01 -3.86 -2.95
CA HIS A 4 -0.86 -4.38 -2.21
C HIS A 4 0.38 -3.51 -2.44
N GLN A 5 1.03 -3.14 -1.34
CA GLN A 5 2.29 -2.42 -1.37
C GLN A 5 3.45 -3.40 -1.51
N SER A 6 4.15 -3.31 -2.65
CA SER A 6 5.33 -4.10 -2.90
C SER A 6 6.56 -3.53 -2.17
N GLY A 7 7.43 -4.43 -1.72
CA GLY A 7 8.72 -4.12 -1.09
C GLY A 7 9.82 -4.39 -2.10
N GLY A 8 10.26 -3.36 -2.83
CA GLY A 8 10.95 -3.55 -4.10
C GLY A 8 12.41 -4.06 -4.00
N CYS A 9 12.78 -4.86 -5.01
CA CYS A 9 14.12 -4.90 -5.61
C CYS A 9 14.06 -4.59 -7.13
N CYS A 10 12.95 -4.87 -7.83
CA CYS A 10 12.84 -4.64 -9.29
C CYS A 10 11.77 -3.62 -9.74
N ASP A 11 10.61 -3.50 -9.08
CA ASP A 11 9.49 -2.65 -9.56
C ASP A 11 9.28 -1.36 -8.75
N ASN A 12 10.28 -0.96 -7.96
CA ASN A 12 10.15 0.10 -6.95
C ASN A 12 9.10 -0.27 -5.87
N SER A 13 9.15 0.34 -4.70
CA SER A 13 8.13 0.15 -3.66
C SER A 13 6.84 0.85 -4.07
N ALA A 14 6.06 0.23 -4.96
CA ALA A 14 4.83 0.77 -5.51
C ALA A 14 3.59 0.04 -4.97
N ALA A 15 2.49 0.78 -4.82
CA ALA A 15 1.17 0.19 -4.66
C ALA A 15 0.73 -0.42 -5.99
N ASN A 16 0.14 -1.61 -5.93
CA ASN A 16 -0.42 -2.29 -7.09
C ASN A 16 -1.87 -2.68 -6.79
N CYS A 17 -2.76 -2.53 -7.78
CA CYS A 17 -4.15 -2.90 -7.70
C CYS A 17 -4.42 -4.21 -8.46
N PHE A 18 -5.07 -5.16 -7.82
CA PHE A 18 -5.36 -6.50 -8.35
C PHE A 18 -6.84 -6.85 -8.26
N LEU A 19 -7.30 -7.77 -9.11
CA LEU A 19 -8.60 -8.41 -8.94
C LEU A 19 -8.55 -9.41 -7.76
N PRO A 20 -9.69 -9.69 -7.11
CA PRO A 20 -9.75 -10.75 -6.11
C PRO A 20 -9.25 -12.08 -6.68
N GLY A 21 -8.27 -12.69 -6.01
CA GLY A 21 -7.69 -13.98 -6.40
C GLY A 21 -6.44 -13.91 -7.29
N GLU A 22 -6.08 -12.75 -7.84
CA GLU A 22 -4.82 -12.59 -8.60
C GLU A 22 -3.59 -12.54 -7.68
N LEU A 23 -3.77 -12.01 -6.48
CA LEU A 23 -2.79 -12.08 -5.40
C LEU A 23 -3.45 -12.72 -4.17
N THR A 24 -2.81 -13.75 -3.64
CA THR A 24 -3.26 -14.44 -2.43
C THR A 24 -2.82 -13.65 -1.20
N ILE A 25 -3.78 -12.98 -0.54
CA ILE A 25 -3.56 -12.34 0.75
C ILE A 25 -3.63 -13.38 1.86
N GLY A 26 -2.59 -13.46 2.70
CA GLY A 26 -2.48 -14.47 3.74
C GLY A 26 -2.11 -13.90 5.11
N ALA A 27 -1.82 -14.79 6.07
CA ALA A 27 -1.41 -14.40 7.44
C ALA A 27 -0.10 -13.57 7.49
N GLY A 28 0.67 -13.62 6.40
CA GLY A 28 1.88 -12.83 6.21
C GLY A 28 1.63 -11.38 5.80
N ASP A 29 0.38 -11.00 5.51
CA ASP A 29 0.00 -9.64 5.11
C ASP A 29 -0.74 -8.93 6.24
N VAL A 30 -0.59 -7.61 6.27
CA VAL A 30 -1.23 -6.71 7.22
C VAL A 30 -2.19 -5.82 6.44
N HIS A 31 -3.44 -5.75 6.90
CA HIS A 31 -4.42 -4.80 6.39
C HIS A 31 -4.13 -3.41 6.96
N LEU A 32 -3.87 -2.43 6.10
CA LEU A 32 -3.54 -1.06 6.51
C LEU A 32 -4.76 -0.13 6.52
N GLY A 33 -5.84 -0.53 5.85
CA GLY A 33 -7.05 0.27 5.69
C GLY A 33 -7.57 0.21 4.26
N ASP A 34 -8.50 1.09 3.92
CA ASP A 34 -9.21 1.08 2.64
C ASP A 34 -8.97 2.38 1.86
N ILE A 35 -8.70 2.27 0.55
CA ILE A 35 -8.64 3.39 -0.39
C ILE A 35 -9.89 3.33 -1.27
N GLY A 36 -10.79 4.29 -1.13
CA GLY A 36 -12.05 4.30 -1.90
C GLY A 36 -12.93 3.05 -1.67
N GLY A 37 -12.84 2.43 -0.49
CA GLY A 37 -13.54 1.18 -0.16
C GLY A 37 -12.86 -0.09 -0.69
N VAL A 38 -11.65 0.02 -1.22
CA VAL A 38 -10.82 -1.11 -1.67
C VAL A 38 -9.72 -1.36 -0.62
N PRO A 39 -9.59 -2.58 -0.09
CA PRO A 39 -8.64 -2.86 0.99
C PRO A 39 -7.19 -2.80 0.52
N PHE A 40 -6.32 -2.28 1.38
CA PHE A 40 -4.90 -2.07 1.12
C PHE A 40 -4.05 -2.91 2.07
N TYR A 41 -3.15 -3.70 1.50
CA TYR A 41 -2.31 -4.64 2.22
C TYR A 41 -0.83 -4.36 2.04
N MET A 42 -0.03 -4.82 3.01
CA MET A 42 1.42 -4.83 2.94
C MET A 42 1.94 -6.07 3.66
N SER A 43 3.06 -6.65 3.22
CA SER A 43 3.65 -7.77 3.95
C SER A 43 4.07 -7.35 5.37
N ARG A 44 3.96 -8.26 6.34
CA ARG A 44 4.31 -8.02 7.75
C ARG A 44 5.75 -7.54 7.94
N SER A 45 6.68 -8.03 7.12
CA SER A 45 8.08 -7.61 7.13
C SER A 45 8.26 -6.16 6.71
N GLN A 46 7.57 -5.72 5.65
CA GLN A 46 7.57 -4.34 5.22
C GLN A 46 6.85 -3.45 6.23
N TYR A 47 5.72 -3.91 6.75
CA TYR A 47 4.95 -3.18 7.75
C TYR A 47 5.79 -2.89 9.00
N ALA A 48 6.57 -3.85 9.49
CA ALA A 48 7.46 -3.61 10.63
C ALA A 48 8.45 -2.46 10.39
N TYR A 49 8.88 -2.28 9.14
CA TYR A 49 9.78 -1.19 8.74
C TYR A 49 9.02 0.11 8.41
N TRP A 50 7.76 0.06 7.94
CA TRP A 50 7.03 1.23 7.42
C TRP A 50 5.94 1.75 8.36
N LYS A 51 5.59 1.03 9.43
CA LYS A 51 4.41 1.33 10.26
C LYS A 51 4.37 2.75 10.81
N HIS A 52 5.54 3.37 11.01
CA HIS A 52 5.71 4.73 11.50
C HIS A 52 5.59 5.81 10.41
N THR A 53 5.11 5.44 9.21
CA THR A 53 4.91 6.35 8.09
C THR A 53 3.47 6.37 7.62
N GLN A 54 2.97 7.56 7.29
CA GLN A 54 1.77 7.71 6.49
C GLN A 54 2.12 7.38 5.04
N LEU A 55 1.40 6.43 4.45
CA LEU A 55 1.49 6.15 3.02
C LEU A 55 0.46 6.98 2.27
N ILE A 56 0.92 7.62 1.20
CA ILE A 56 0.12 8.47 0.33
C ILE A 56 0.22 7.86 -1.06
N ILE A 57 -0.91 7.41 -1.59
CA ILE A 57 -0.96 6.73 -2.88
C ILE A 57 -1.56 7.69 -3.90
N ASP A 58 -0.73 8.22 -4.79
CA ASP A 58 -1.16 9.09 -5.88
C ASP A 58 -1.45 8.28 -7.14
N VAL A 59 -2.33 8.80 -7.99
CA VAL A 59 -2.53 8.32 -9.36
C VAL A 59 -1.80 9.26 -10.30
N VAL A 60 -0.89 8.72 -11.10
CA VAL A 60 -0.10 9.49 -12.08
C VAL A 60 -0.27 8.93 -13.48
N ASP A 61 0.00 9.75 -14.49
CA ASP A 61 0.09 9.29 -15.88
C ASP A 61 1.39 8.49 -16.07
N GLY A 62 1.30 7.34 -16.73
CA GLY A 62 2.46 6.53 -17.04
C GLY A 62 2.21 5.02 -17.00
N HIS A 63 3.30 4.26 -16.93
CA HIS A 63 3.26 2.81 -16.78
C HIS A 63 3.80 2.47 -15.39
N GLY A 64 2.95 1.83 -14.59
CA GLY A 64 3.25 1.39 -13.24
C GLY A 64 3.63 -0.08 -13.18
N GLY A 65 3.30 -0.73 -12.06
CA GLY A 65 3.58 -2.15 -11.88
C GLY A 65 2.93 -3.00 -12.96
N THR A 66 3.74 -3.90 -13.53
CA THR A 66 3.42 -4.68 -14.75
C THR A 66 2.10 -5.45 -14.70
N PHE A 67 1.62 -5.78 -13.49
CA PHE A 67 0.42 -6.57 -13.27
C PHE A 67 -0.73 -5.78 -12.63
N SER A 68 -0.59 -4.46 -12.54
CA SER A 68 -1.57 -3.60 -11.87
C SER A 68 -2.71 -3.20 -12.83
N LEU A 69 -3.94 -3.18 -12.33
CA LEU A 69 -5.16 -3.02 -13.14
C LEU A 69 -5.28 -1.68 -13.89
N GLU A 70 -4.63 -0.63 -13.42
CA GLU A 70 -4.64 0.70 -14.03
C GLU A 70 -3.69 0.83 -15.22
N GLY A 71 -2.78 -0.14 -15.42
CA GLY A 71 -1.79 -0.12 -16.50
C GLY A 71 -2.39 0.06 -17.90
N PRO A 72 -3.43 -0.71 -18.30
CA PRO A 72 -4.13 -0.51 -19.58
C PRO A 72 -4.81 0.85 -19.75
N GLU A 73 -5.04 1.60 -18.66
CA GLU A 73 -5.59 2.95 -18.69
C GLU A 73 -4.51 4.04 -18.85
N GLY A 74 -3.24 3.64 -18.97
CA GLY A 74 -2.10 4.56 -19.06
C GLY A 74 -1.83 5.28 -17.73
N LYS A 75 -2.18 4.64 -16.61
CA LYS A 75 -2.00 5.16 -15.26
C LYS A 75 -0.99 4.31 -14.48
N ALA A 76 -0.53 4.87 -13.37
CA ALA A 76 0.28 4.18 -12.38
C ALA A 76 -0.05 4.71 -10.97
N PHE A 77 0.09 3.85 -9.96
CA PHE A 77 0.10 4.28 -8.57
C PHE A 77 1.51 4.64 -8.11
N HIS A 78 1.65 5.82 -7.51
CA HIS A 78 2.91 6.29 -6.92
C HIS A 78 2.78 6.38 -5.40
N THR A 79 3.60 5.61 -4.69
CA THR A 79 3.64 5.63 -3.23
C THR A 79 4.62 6.69 -2.75
N ARG A 80 4.10 7.72 -2.07
CA ARG A 80 4.89 8.62 -1.22
C ARG A 80 4.72 8.23 0.24
N SER A 81 5.69 8.59 1.06
CA SER A 81 5.60 8.41 2.50
C SER A 81 6.10 9.63 3.26
N ARG A 82 5.55 9.84 4.45
CA ARG A 82 6.09 10.77 5.45
C ARG A 82 6.01 10.13 6.82
N LEU A 83 6.86 10.56 7.73
CA LEU A 83 6.73 10.18 9.14
C LEU A 83 5.41 10.72 9.71
N PHE A 84 4.78 9.91 10.56
CA PHE A 84 3.77 10.45 11.46
C PHE A 84 4.44 11.40 12.44
N SER A 85 3.75 12.48 12.79
CA SER A 85 4.11 13.29 13.96
C SER A 85 3.85 12.53 15.25
N ASP A 86 4.47 12.95 16.36
CA ASP A 86 4.28 12.30 17.66
C ASP A 86 2.80 12.25 18.08
N ALA A 87 2.03 13.29 17.75
CA ALA A 87 0.59 13.34 18.03
C ALA A 87 -0.19 12.31 17.20
N GLU A 88 0.07 12.23 15.89
CA GLU A 88 -0.56 11.24 15.00
C GLU A 88 -0.19 9.81 15.41
N TRP A 89 1.06 9.59 15.82
CA TRP A 89 1.52 8.28 16.30
C TRP A 89 0.80 7.86 17.59
N ALA A 90 0.68 8.77 18.56
CA ALA A 90 -0.02 8.51 19.81
C ALA A 90 -1.51 8.19 19.59
N GLU A 91 -2.16 8.86 18.62
CA GLU A 91 -3.54 8.56 18.23
C GLU A 91 -3.68 7.14 17.65
N LEU A 92 -2.75 6.74 16.77
CA LEU A 92 -2.74 5.39 16.19
C LEU A 92 -2.49 4.30 17.23
N GLU A 93 -1.62 4.55 18.20
CA GLU A 93 -1.40 3.63 19.33
C GLU A 93 -2.66 3.51 20.20
N ALA A 94 -3.32 4.63 20.49
CA ALA A 94 -4.55 4.65 21.29
C ALA A 94 -5.72 3.93 20.59
N SER A 95 -5.79 3.96 19.26
CA SER A 95 -6.80 3.24 18.48
C SER A 95 -6.46 1.77 18.22
N GLY A 96 -5.28 1.30 18.62
CA GLY A 96 -4.80 -0.06 18.35
C GLY A 96 -4.53 -0.32 16.87
N SER A 97 -4.23 0.72 16.10
CA SER A 97 -3.94 0.64 14.66
C SER A 97 -2.47 0.35 14.35
N VAL A 98 -1.60 0.32 15.36
CA VAL A 98 -0.14 0.05 15.28
C VAL A 98 0.40 -0.74 16.46
#